data_AF-A0A1S3MPJ0-F1
#
_entry.id   AF-A0A1S3MPJ0-F1
#
_cell.length_a   1.000
_cell.length_b   1.000
_cell.length_c   1.000
_cell.angle_alpha   90.00
_cell.angle_beta   90.00
_cell.angle_gamma   90.00
#
_symmetry.space_group_name_H-M   'P 1'
#
loop_
_entity.id
_entity.type
_entity.pdbx_description
1 polymer ?
#
loop_
_entity_poly.entity_id
_entity_poly.type
_entity_poly.pdbx_seq_one_letter_code
_entity_poly.pdbx_strand_id
1 'polypeptide(L)'
;MQREIAGSVEVFTALVHSIERSQGEVIKEVEEKQKAAERQAEGLIEELEQEITELQRKGTELNHIHLLQRSPSPIKDWSEISVHRDLHVGTVRRALSRLVESLHQETEKSCDAELRRIQQRSMDVTLNPGIAHPKVIVSEDRKQVRYGGIWRDIPDNTTLWRYIVIYP
;
A
#
# COMPACT_ATOMS: atom_id res chain seq x y z
N MET A 1 -1.19 -52.46 3.80
CA MET A 1 -2.59 -51.98 3.68
C MET A 1 -3.18 -51.47 4.99
N GLN A 2 -3.60 -52.29 5.97
CA GLN A 2 -4.24 -51.77 7.21
C GLN A 2 -3.36 -50.80 8.02
N ARG A 3 -2.05 -51.08 8.12
CA ARG A 3 -1.08 -50.19 8.78
C ARG A 3 -0.90 -48.85 8.07
N GLU A 4 -0.95 -48.85 6.74
CA GLU A 4 -0.84 -47.64 5.92
C GLU A 4 -2.11 -46.79 6.00
N ILE A 5 -3.28 -47.44 6.05
CA ILE A 5 -4.57 -46.77 6.27
C ILE A 5 -4.59 -46.09 7.64
N ALA A 6 -4.19 -46.80 8.70
CA ALA A 6 -4.14 -46.24 10.05
C ALA A 6 -3.17 -45.04 10.14
N GLY A 7 -1.96 -45.15 9.57
CA GLY A 7 -1.01 -44.04 9.54
C GLY A 7 -1.51 -42.83 8.73
N SER A 8 -2.22 -43.08 7.62
CA SER A 8 -2.86 -42.02 6.84
C SER A 8 -3.92 -41.28 7.65
N VAL A 9 -4.81 -42.02 8.33
CA VAL A 9 -5.84 -41.43 9.20
C VAL A 9 -5.23 -40.57 10.30
N GLU A 10 -4.18 -41.04 10.96
CA GLU A 10 -3.50 -40.29 12.03
C GLU A 10 -2.91 -38.96 11.52
N VAL A 11 -2.26 -38.98 10.35
CA VAL A 11 -1.72 -37.77 9.72
C VAL A 11 -2.83 -36.80 9.34
N PHE A 12 -3.93 -37.26 8.75
CA PHE A 12 -5.06 -36.41 8.41
C PHE A 12 -5.74 -35.83 9.65
N THR A 13 -5.89 -36.61 10.73
CA THR A 13 -6.43 -36.12 12.01
C THR A 13 -5.51 -35.05 12.61
N ALA A 14 -4.20 -35.25 12.61
CA ALA A 14 -3.24 -34.25 13.06
C ALA A 14 -3.31 -32.97 12.22
N LEU A 15 -3.47 -33.10 10.90
CA LEU A 15 -3.64 -31.97 9.98
C LEU A 15 -4.93 -31.19 10.29
N VAL A 16 -6.06 -31.87 10.47
CA VAL A 16 -7.34 -31.23 10.83
C VAL A 16 -7.21 -30.45 12.13
N HIS A 17 -6.68 -31.08 13.19
CA HIS A 17 -6.46 -30.38 14.46
C HIS A 17 -5.51 -29.19 14.34
N SER A 18 -4.50 -29.27 13.46
CA SER A 18 -3.60 -28.15 13.19
C SER A 18 -4.32 -26.99 12.51
N ILE A 19 -5.22 -27.28 11.56
CA ILE A 19 -6.02 -26.27 10.86
C ILE A 19 -6.99 -25.60 11.83
N GLU A 20 -7.70 -26.37 12.65
CA GLU A 20 -8.65 -25.85 13.64
C GLU A 20 -7.96 -24.93 14.66
N ARG A 21 -6.77 -25.33 15.14
CA ARG A 21 -5.96 -24.48 16.02
C ARG A 21 -5.57 -23.17 15.34
N SER A 22 -5.02 -23.25 14.13
CA SER A 22 -4.59 -22.06 13.38
C SER A 22 -5.76 -21.13 13.08
N GLN A 23 -6.94 -21.67 12.77
CA GLN A 23 -8.15 -20.88 12.57
C GLN A 23 -8.54 -20.13 13.85
N GLY A 24 -8.49 -20.78 15.01
CA GLY A 24 -8.77 -20.13 16.29
C GLY A 24 -7.78 -19.01 16.63
N GLU A 25 -6.49 -19.23 16.35
CA GLU A 25 -5.44 -18.22 16.54
C GLU A 25 -5.66 -16.99 15.66
N VAL A 26 -5.97 -17.19 14.37
CA VAL A 26 -6.24 -16.10 13.43
C VAL A 26 -7.49 -15.30 13.83
N ILE A 27 -8.58 -15.97 14.21
CA ILE A 27 -9.81 -15.29 14.67
C ILE A 27 -9.49 -14.41 15.88
N LYS A 28 -8.79 -14.96 16.87
CA LYS A 28 -8.41 -14.21 18.07
C LYS A 28 -7.54 -12.99 17.74
N GLU A 29 -6.55 -13.13 16.86
CA GLU A 29 -5.70 -12.03 16.45
C GLU A 29 -6.48 -10.90 15.74
N VAL A 30 -7.44 -11.27 14.88
CA VAL A 30 -8.32 -10.32 14.21
C VAL A 30 -9.20 -9.57 15.21
N GLU A 31 -9.82 -10.27 16.17
CA GLU A 31 -10.64 -9.65 17.21
C GLU A 31 -9.82 -8.68 18.09
N GLU A 32 -8.60 -9.08 18.48
CA GLU A 32 -7.71 -8.23 19.27
C GLU A 32 -7.30 -6.96 18.49
N LYS A 33 -6.97 -7.09 17.20
CA LYS A 33 -6.65 -5.96 16.33
C LYS A 33 -7.85 -5.04 16.10
N GLN A 34 -9.04 -5.60 15.88
CA GLN A 34 -10.26 -4.81 15.74
C GLN A 34 -10.52 -3.99 17.01
N LYS A 35 -10.48 -4.63 18.19
CA LYS A 35 -10.70 -3.94 19.46
C LYS A 35 -9.63 -2.89 19.75
N ALA A 36 -8.39 -3.09 19.31
CA ALA A 36 -7.34 -2.09 19.40
C ALA A 36 -7.63 -0.86 18.51
N ALA A 37 -8.06 -1.08 17.27
CA ALA A 37 -8.43 -0.01 16.36
C ALA A 37 -9.65 0.77 16.86
N GLU A 38 -10.67 0.09 17.40
CA GLU A 38 -11.86 0.72 17.99
C GLU A 38 -11.47 1.64 19.16
N ARG A 39 -10.67 1.16 20.12
CA ARG A 39 -10.19 2.02 21.24
C ARG A 39 -9.38 3.22 20.76
N GLN A 40 -8.57 3.06 19.71
CA GLN A 40 -7.81 4.17 19.15
C GLN A 40 -8.75 5.20 18.50
N ALA A 41 -9.77 4.75 17.78
CA ALA A 41 -10.75 5.63 17.17
C ALA A 41 -11.58 6.39 18.23
N GLU A 42 -12.00 5.70 19.30
CA GLU A 42 -12.70 6.33 20.44
C GLU A 42 -11.86 7.44 21.08
N GLY A 43 -10.56 7.20 21.35
CA GLY A 43 -9.67 8.21 21.91
C GLY A 43 -9.50 9.44 21.01
N LEU A 44 -9.39 9.25 19.69
CA LEU A 44 -9.32 10.36 18.74
C LEU A 44 -10.63 11.17 18.66
N ILE A 45 -11.78 10.50 18.77
CA ILE A 45 -13.08 11.17 18.82
C ILE A 45 -13.16 12.05 20.08
N GLU A 46 -12.78 11.52 21.24
CA GLU A 46 -12.78 12.28 22.50
C GLU A 46 -11.86 13.51 22.43
N GLU A 47 -10.66 13.38 21.86
CA GLU A 47 -9.73 14.49 21.66
C GLU A 47 -10.33 15.60 20.77
N LEU A 48 -10.95 15.20 19.64
CA LEU A 48 -11.58 16.15 18.72
C LEU A 48 -12.78 16.86 19.34
N GLU A 49 -13.61 16.14 20.11
CA GLU A 49 -14.75 16.72 20.81
C GLU A 49 -14.29 17.76 21.86
N GLN A 50 -13.19 17.50 22.57
CA GLN A 50 -12.58 18.46 23.47
C GLN A 50 -12.05 19.70 22.72
N GLU A 51 -11.36 19.51 21.59
CA GLU A 51 -10.83 20.62 20.79
C GLU A 51 -11.95 21.52 20.24
N ILE A 52 -13.04 20.93 19.74
CA ILE A 52 -14.23 21.67 19.30
C ILE A 52 -14.80 22.49 20.46
N THR A 53 -14.92 21.89 21.64
CA THR A 53 -15.45 22.57 22.83
C THR A 53 -14.57 23.75 23.24
N GLU A 54 -13.24 23.59 23.21
CA GLU A 54 -12.31 24.68 23.47
C GLU A 54 -12.40 25.81 22.45
N LEU A 55 -12.49 25.48 21.15
CA LEU A 55 -12.62 26.44 20.07
C LEU A 55 -13.92 27.23 20.19
N GLN A 56 -15.03 26.58 20.52
CA GLN A 56 -16.31 27.23 20.79
C GLN A 56 -16.21 28.20 21.97
N ARG A 57 -15.56 27.81 23.08
CA ARG A 57 -15.32 28.71 24.23
C ARG A 57 -14.49 29.94 23.84
N LYS A 58 -13.38 29.75 23.12
CA LYS A 58 -12.53 30.87 22.66
C LYS A 58 -13.33 31.80 21.71
N GLY A 59 -14.20 31.24 20.87
CA GLY A 59 -15.07 32.00 19.97
C GLY A 59 -16.11 32.86 20.69
N THR A 60 -16.72 32.36 21.78
CA THR A 60 -17.69 33.13 22.57
C THR A 60 -17.01 34.24 23.39
N GLU A 61 -15.81 34.00 23.93
CA GLU A 61 -15.00 35.01 24.61
C GLU A 61 -14.63 36.18 23.68
N LEU A 62 -14.19 35.88 22.45
CA LEU A 62 -13.90 36.92 21.44
C LEU A 62 -15.15 37.71 21.03
N ASN A 63 -16.29 37.04 20.86
CA ASN A 63 -17.56 37.71 20.56
C ASN A 63 -18.04 38.61 21.70
N HIS A 64 -17.82 38.23 22.96
CA HIS A 64 -18.18 39.05 24.11
C HIS A 64 -17.36 40.36 24.16
N ILE A 65 -16.07 40.31 23.82
CA ILE A 65 -15.19 41.49 23.72
C ILE A 65 -15.67 42.43 22.60
N HIS A 66 -16.05 41.89 21.44
CA HIS A 66 -16.56 42.71 20.33
C HIS A 66 -17.93 43.35 20.61
N LEU A 67 -18.79 42.69 21.38
CA LEU A 67 -20.09 43.25 21.81
C LEU A 67 -19.92 44.41 22.81
N LEU A 68 -18.91 44.34 23.69
CA LEU A 68 -18.60 45.40 24.67
C LEU A 68 -17.93 46.64 24.04
N GLN A 69 -17.25 46.50 22.90
CA GLN A 69 -16.63 47.63 22.20
C GLN A 69 -17.60 48.51 21.41
N ARG A 70 -18.91 48.21 21.38
CA ARG A 70 -19.91 49.01 20.66
C ARG A 70 -20.57 50.10 21.53
N SER A 71 -19.75 50.92 22.18
CA SER A 71 -20.13 52.23 22.72
C SER A 71 -19.31 53.32 22.00
N PRO A 72 -19.88 54.50 21.67
CA PRO A 72 -19.19 55.45 20.83
C PRO A 72 -18.10 56.14 21.66
N SER A 73 -16.84 55.79 21.40
CA SER A 73 -15.69 56.53 21.92
C SER A 73 -14.97 57.24 20.77
N PRO A 74 -14.28 58.37 21.05
CA PRO A 74 -13.80 59.28 20.02
C PRO A 74 -12.78 58.57 19.12
N ILE A 75 -12.95 58.75 17.82
CA ILE A 75 -12.08 58.22 16.77
C ILE A 75 -10.66 58.74 17.02
N LYS A 76 -9.77 57.83 17.40
CA LYS A 76 -8.33 58.07 17.41
C LYS A 76 -7.80 57.84 16.00
N ASP A 77 -7.04 58.80 15.49
CA ASP A 77 -6.42 58.74 14.18
C ASP A 77 -5.36 57.62 14.15
N TRP A 78 -5.51 56.69 13.21
CA TRP A 78 -4.65 55.51 13.02
C TRP A 78 -3.83 55.57 11.73
N SER A 79 -3.71 56.76 11.12
CA SER A 79 -2.98 56.97 9.87
C SER A 79 -1.50 56.53 9.92
N GLU A 80 -0.96 56.25 11.12
CA GLU A 80 0.44 55.87 11.35
C GLU A 80 0.65 54.34 11.52
N ILE A 81 -0.40 53.51 11.60
CA ILE A 81 -0.22 52.07 11.74
C ILE A 81 -0.22 51.40 10.36
N SER A 82 0.92 51.47 9.69
CA SER A 82 1.21 50.56 8.59
C SER A 82 1.45 49.15 9.17
N VAL A 83 0.42 48.30 9.11
CA VAL A 83 0.59 46.87 9.39
C VAL A 83 1.35 46.26 8.22
N HIS A 84 2.62 45.93 8.45
CA HIS A 84 3.45 45.20 7.50
C HIS A 84 2.73 43.88 7.12
N ARG A 85 2.24 43.82 5.88
CA ARG A 85 1.45 42.71 5.35
C ARG A 85 2.34 41.62 4.74
N ASP A 86 3.46 41.32 5.37
CA ASP A 86 4.41 40.35 4.86
C ASP A 86 4.93 39.50 6.02
N LEU A 87 4.50 38.23 6.10
CA LEU A 87 5.37 37.08 6.43
C LEU A 87 4.70 35.68 6.50
N HIS A 88 3.39 35.51 6.27
CA HIS A 88 2.78 34.19 6.51
C HIS A 88 2.72 33.27 5.28
N VAL A 89 2.52 33.82 4.07
CA VAL A 89 2.36 33.00 2.85
C VAL A 89 3.65 32.27 2.48
N GLY A 90 4.81 32.91 2.63
CA GLY A 90 6.11 32.28 2.32
C GLY A 90 6.43 31.10 3.22
N THR A 91 6.04 31.19 4.50
CA THR A 91 6.24 30.13 5.50
C THR A 91 5.32 28.95 5.24
N VAL A 92 4.03 29.21 4.96
CA VAL A 92 3.06 28.16 4.59
C VAL A 92 3.46 27.46 3.30
N ARG A 93 3.86 28.23 2.27
CA ARG A 93 4.32 27.67 1.00
C ARG A 93 5.55 26.77 1.19
N ARG A 94 6.51 27.17 2.01
CA ARG A 94 7.72 26.37 2.28
C ARG A 94 7.40 25.10 3.06
N ALA A 95 6.48 25.16 4.02
CA ALA A 95 6.01 23.97 4.74
C ALA A 95 5.29 23.00 3.81
N LEU A 96 4.44 23.51 2.90
CA LEU A 96 3.74 22.69 1.92
C LEU A 96 4.70 22.03 0.92
N SER A 97 5.69 22.76 0.41
CA SER A 97 6.71 22.20 -0.49
C SER A 97 7.48 21.04 0.15
N ARG A 98 7.87 21.17 1.43
CA ARG A 98 8.55 20.10 2.17
C ARG A 98 7.69 18.85 2.34
N LEU A 99 6.39 19.03 2.58
CA LEU A 99 5.43 17.92 2.65
C LEU A 99 5.30 17.18 1.31
N VAL A 100 5.21 17.93 0.20
CA VAL A 100 5.13 17.35 -1.14
C VAL A 100 6.40 16.58 -1.49
N GLU A 101 7.58 17.13 -1.22
CA GLU A 101 8.86 16.42 -1.42
C GLU A 101 8.94 15.14 -0.56
N SER A 102 8.53 15.22 0.70
CA SER A 102 8.54 14.06 1.60
C SER A 102 7.61 12.94 1.11
N LEU A 103 6.41 13.28 0.63
CA LEU A 103 5.48 12.30 0.05
C LEU A 103 6.04 11.66 -1.21
N HIS A 104 6.68 12.46 -2.07
CA HIS A 104 7.30 11.95 -3.29
C HIS A 104 8.44 10.97 -2.99
N GLN A 105 9.27 11.29 -1.99
CA GLN A 105 10.38 10.43 -1.60
C GLN A 105 9.92 9.10 -0.99
N GLU A 106 8.86 9.10 -0.18
CA GLU A 106 8.31 7.85 0.37
C GLU A 106 7.63 6.98 -0.70
N THR A 107 6.99 7.61 -1.70
CA THR A 107 6.42 6.85 -2.83
C THR A 107 7.51 6.20 -3.67
N GLU A 108 8.61 6.89 -3.98
CA GLU A 108 9.75 6.29 -4.67
C GLU A 108 10.35 5.12 -3.88
N LYS A 109 10.60 5.30 -2.57
CA LYS A 109 11.12 4.23 -1.70
C LYS A 109 10.21 3.00 -1.67
N SER A 110 8.89 3.20 -1.64
CA SER A 110 7.90 2.13 -1.66
C SER A 110 7.94 1.35 -2.97
N CYS A 111 7.96 2.05 -4.12
CA CYS A 111 8.12 1.42 -5.43
C CYS A 111 9.42 0.62 -5.51
N ASP A 112 10.52 1.18 -5.03
CA ASP A 112 11.83 0.53 -4.97
C ASP A 112 11.81 -0.75 -4.10
N ALA A 113 11.12 -0.70 -2.96
CA ALA A 113 10.98 -1.84 -2.07
C ALA A 113 10.16 -2.97 -2.69
N GLU A 114 9.06 -2.64 -3.36
CA GLU A 114 8.24 -3.61 -4.09
C GLU A 114 9.01 -4.21 -5.27
N LEU A 115 9.76 -3.41 -6.02
CA LEU A 115 10.59 -3.89 -7.12
C LEU A 115 11.67 -4.87 -6.62
N ARG A 116 12.34 -4.54 -5.50
CA ARG A 116 13.30 -5.46 -4.84
C ARG A 116 12.64 -6.75 -4.38
N ARG A 117 11.41 -6.71 -3.85
CA ARG A 117 10.65 -7.91 -3.45
C ARG A 117 10.32 -8.81 -4.64
N ILE A 118 9.92 -8.22 -5.77
CA ILE A 118 9.67 -8.96 -7.01
C ILE A 118 10.97 -9.58 -7.53
N GLN A 119 12.08 -8.84 -7.51
CA GLN A 119 13.40 -9.35 -7.92
C GLN A 119 13.88 -10.50 -7.02
N GLN A 120 13.69 -10.44 -5.71
CA GLN A 120 14.04 -11.54 -4.79
C GLN A 120 13.22 -12.81 -5.03
N ARG A 121 11.99 -12.66 -5.53
CA ARG A 121 11.12 -13.78 -5.92
C ARG A 121 11.30 -14.20 -7.39
N SER A 122 12.18 -13.52 -8.12
CA SER A 122 12.48 -13.86 -9.50
C SER A 122 13.38 -15.10 -9.52
N MET A 123 12.92 -16.14 -10.20
CA MET A 123 13.72 -17.33 -10.49
C MET A 123 14.35 -17.19 -11.88
N ASP A 124 15.54 -17.76 -12.07
CA ASP A 124 16.17 -17.84 -13.40
C ASP A 124 15.35 -18.77 -14.29
N VAL A 125 14.53 -18.18 -15.16
CA VAL A 125 13.69 -18.92 -16.11
C VAL A 125 14.54 -19.21 -17.34
N THR A 126 14.74 -20.50 -17.64
CA THR A 126 15.40 -20.94 -18.87
C THR A 126 14.38 -21.53 -19.81
N LEU A 127 14.49 -21.16 -21.09
CA LEU A 127 13.65 -21.72 -22.14
C LEU A 127 14.11 -23.14 -22.44
N ASN A 128 13.18 -24.09 -22.44
CA ASN A 128 13.47 -25.47 -22.81
C ASN A 128 13.30 -25.64 -24.34
N PRO A 129 14.39 -25.86 -25.10
CA PRO A 129 14.30 -26.00 -26.55
C PRO A 129 13.58 -27.29 -26.98
N GLY A 130 13.54 -28.31 -26.12
CA GLY A 130 12.90 -29.60 -26.40
C GLY A 130 11.36 -29.57 -26.40
N ILE A 131 10.77 -28.46 -25.94
CA ILE A 131 9.31 -28.22 -26.00
C ILE A 131 8.97 -27.02 -26.88
N ALA A 132 9.97 -26.40 -27.53
CA ALA A 132 9.78 -25.22 -28.35
C ALA A 132 9.12 -25.58 -29.68
N HIS A 133 8.19 -24.73 -30.13
CA HIS A 133 7.52 -24.93 -31.42
C HIS A 133 8.55 -24.95 -32.58
N PRO A 134 8.41 -25.79 -33.61
CA PRO A 134 9.43 -25.96 -34.66
C PRO A 134 9.82 -24.70 -35.45
N LYS A 135 8.92 -23.71 -35.49
CA LYS A 135 9.18 -22.38 -36.09
C LYS A 135 9.84 -21.36 -35.15
N VAL A 136 10.15 -21.77 -33.93
CA VAL A 136 10.70 -20.92 -32.88
C VAL A 136 12.19 -21.24 -32.71
N ILE A 137 12.99 -20.18 -32.63
CA ILE A 137 14.43 -20.24 -32.39
C ILE A 137 14.68 -19.69 -30.99
N VAL A 138 15.17 -20.57 -30.12
CA VAL A 138 15.68 -20.20 -28.80
C VAL A 138 17.18 -19.91 -28.96
N SER A 139 17.67 -18.84 -28.34
CA SER A 139 19.09 -18.50 -28.30
C SER A 139 19.91 -19.53 -27.52
N GLU A 140 21.23 -19.58 -27.75
CA GLU A 140 22.14 -20.53 -27.09
C GLU A 140 22.12 -20.39 -25.56
N ASP A 141 21.99 -19.15 -25.07
CA ASP A 141 21.87 -18.84 -23.64
C ASP A 141 20.51 -19.23 -23.03
N ARG A 142 19.57 -19.71 -23.86
CA ARG A 142 18.21 -20.11 -23.50
C ARG A 142 17.37 -19.00 -22.86
N LYS A 143 17.71 -17.73 -23.09
CA LYS A 143 17.01 -16.58 -22.51
C LYS A 143 16.19 -15.77 -23.51
N GLN A 144 16.35 -16.00 -24.80
CA GLN A 144 15.65 -15.26 -25.85
C GLN A 144 14.96 -16.19 -26.84
N VAL A 145 13.88 -15.70 -27.42
CA VAL A 145 13.07 -16.42 -28.39
C VAL A 145 12.80 -15.55 -29.60
N ARG A 146 12.98 -16.11 -30.80
CA ARG A 146 12.71 -15.45 -32.08
C ARG A 146 11.90 -16.36 -32.99
N TYR A 147 11.01 -15.78 -33.77
CA TYR A 147 10.31 -16.51 -34.84
C TYR A 147 11.24 -16.69 -36.05
N GLY A 148 11.51 -17.93 -36.43
CA GLY A 148 12.41 -18.27 -37.53
C GLY A 148 11.75 -18.39 -38.90
N GLY A 149 10.41 -18.42 -38.98
CA GLY A 149 9.64 -18.53 -40.23
C GLY A 149 9.70 -19.89 -40.94
N ILE A 150 10.75 -20.69 -40.72
CA ILE A 150 11.01 -21.98 -41.36
C ILE A 150 10.81 -23.11 -40.35
N TRP A 151 10.23 -24.23 -40.80
CA TRP A 151 10.12 -25.46 -39.99
C TRP A 151 11.50 -26.11 -39.85
N ARG A 152 11.93 -26.41 -38.62
CA ARG A 152 13.14 -27.18 -38.35
C ARG A 152 12.79 -28.60 -37.88
N ASP A 153 13.59 -29.57 -38.30
CA ASP A 153 13.53 -30.95 -37.79
C ASP A 153 14.08 -30.98 -36.36
N ILE A 154 13.16 -31.00 -35.39
CA ILE A 154 13.45 -31.21 -33.96
C ILE A 154 13.00 -32.64 -33.65
N PRO A 155 13.75 -33.44 -32.85
CA PRO A 155 13.36 -34.81 -32.51
C PRO A 155 11.95 -34.86 -31.94
N ASP A 156 11.12 -35.74 -32.52
CA ASP A 156 9.68 -35.87 -32.25
C ASP A 156 9.45 -36.39 -30.82
N ASN A 157 9.34 -35.45 -29.88
CA ASN A 157 8.97 -35.73 -28.49
C ASN A 157 7.53 -35.27 -28.28
N THR A 158 6.73 -36.16 -27.67
CA THR A 158 5.26 -36.14 -27.60
C THR A 158 4.63 -34.96 -26.84
N THR A 159 5.41 -33.94 -26.47
CA THR A 159 5.01 -32.77 -25.66
C THR A 159 5.16 -31.42 -26.38
N LEU A 160 5.27 -31.42 -27.72
CA LEU A 160 5.31 -30.19 -28.52
C LEU A 160 3.95 -29.46 -28.52
N TRP A 161 3.94 -28.18 -28.13
CA TRP A 161 2.75 -27.32 -28.25
C TRP A 161 2.46 -27.09 -29.74
N ARG A 162 1.32 -27.61 -30.22
CA ARG A 162 0.96 -27.63 -31.64
C ARG A 162 0.35 -26.32 -32.18
N TYR A 163 0.07 -25.35 -31.31
CA TYR A 163 -0.51 -24.06 -31.70
C TYR A 163 0.06 -22.91 -30.87
N ILE A 164 0.54 -21.87 -31.56
CA ILE A 164 0.80 -20.55 -30.98
C ILE A 164 -0.23 -19.60 -31.62
N VAL A 165 -1.13 -19.05 -30.80
CA VAL A 165 -2.05 -17.99 -31.21
C VAL A 165 -1.36 -16.66 -30.98
N ILE A 166 -1.00 -15.96 -32.05
CA ILE A 166 -0.46 -14.60 -31.99
C ILE A 166 -1.61 -13.66 -32.35
N TYR A 167 -2.04 -12.83 -31.38
CA TYR A 167 -2.99 -11.74 -31.65
C TYR A 167 -2.22 -10.52 -32.23
N PRO A 168 -2.82 -9.79 -33.18
CA PRO A 168 -2.22 -8.62 -33.83
C PRO A 168 -2.02 -7.44 -32.88
#